data_AF-A0A8T5KST2-F1
#
_entry.id   AF-A0A8T5KST2-F1
#
_cell.length_a   1.000
_cell.length_b   1.000
_cell.length_c   1.000
_cell.angle_alpha   90.00
_cell.angle_beta   90.00
_cell.angle_gamma   90.00
#
_symmetry.space_group_name_H-M   'P 1'
#
loop_
_entity.id
_entity.type
_entity.pdbx_description
1 polymer ?
#
loop_
_entity_poly.entity_id
_entity_poly.type
_entity_poly.pdbx_seq_one_letter_code
_entity_poly.pdbx_strand_id
1 'polypeptide(L)'
;MVYKCAGEKMGLNKKGIFFMMLTIILLSLFLISSTFLSAYAMRKSVQKRVESLSDFVSETEEDLERQIFVFGFRTIFLIQGKIVDTGQPSSSVRDIFQEAFFNQTINDEIQPLLIDASFVDIVERIQNRAGIVSANVSFSNPIINITQDDPWNLKVTFTSDFFVEDGNHLASWNKTLVSTTYISIENFTDPVYTRETNNEWNPYIVRTPFTNFTLDNLTDQVENTYYKEHVGAPSFIDRLEGNFDPPGDGANGIESLVYLPNPVLGGSLDKSVVDYIYFSSLDPVDTCQIVGMPSWFRLDPGHTGEYGAVCVE
;
A
#
# COMPACT_ATOMS: atom_id res chain seq x y z
N MET A 1 101.80 27.49 27.15
CA MET A 1 100.74 26.82 27.95
C MET A 1 99.90 26.00 26.98
N VAL A 2 100.11 24.69 26.94
CA VAL A 2 99.44 23.77 26.00
C VAL A 2 98.59 22.82 26.83
N TYR A 3 97.26 22.97 26.77
CA TYR A 3 96.33 22.08 27.44
C TYR A 3 96.31 20.73 26.71
N LYS A 4 96.78 19.69 27.40
CA LYS A 4 96.77 18.31 26.91
C LYS A 4 95.43 17.69 27.31
N CYS A 5 94.44 17.74 26.43
CA CYS A 5 93.17 17.04 26.62
C CYS A 5 93.44 15.53 26.56
N ALA A 6 93.34 14.87 27.71
CA ALA A 6 93.36 13.42 27.82
C ALA A 6 92.04 12.88 27.23
N GLY A 7 92.11 12.31 26.04
CA GLY A 7 91.01 11.57 25.43
C GLY A 7 90.83 10.24 26.16
N GLU A 8 89.94 10.22 27.14
CA GLU A 8 89.47 9.00 27.79
C GLU A 8 88.73 8.16 26.74
N LYS A 9 89.31 7.00 26.38
CA LYS A 9 88.64 6.03 25.52
C LYS A 9 87.50 5.39 26.31
N MET A 10 86.32 6.03 26.25
CA MET A 10 85.07 5.47 26.74
C MET A 10 84.81 4.15 26.01
N GLY A 11 85.12 3.02 26.66
CA GLY A 11 84.77 1.69 26.18
C GLY A 11 83.25 1.57 26.17
N LEU A 12 82.62 1.88 25.04
CA LEU A 12 81.18 1.70 24.85
C LEU A 12 80.80 0.28 25.25
N ASN A 13 79.98 0.18 26.29
CA ASN A 13 79.50 -1.07 26.85
C ASN A 13 78.57 -1.73 25.80
N LYS A 14 79.14 -2.52 24.89
CA LYS A 14 78.43 -3.11 23.72
C LYS A 14 77.14 -3.86 24.09
N LYS A 15 77.11 -4.41 25.30
CA LYS A 15 75.92 -5.05 25.88
C LYS A 15 74.77 -4.08 26.09
N GLY A 16 75.04 -2.86 26.56
CA GLY A 16 74.02 -1.83 26.80
C GLY A 16 73.34 -1.34 25.52
N ILE A 17 74.12 -1.18 24.43
CA ILE A 17 73.58 -0.79 23.12
C ILE A 17 72.63 -1.87 22.57
N PHE A 18 73.00 -3.15 22.71
CA PHE A 18 72.14 -4.27 22.30
C PHE A 18 70.82 -4.30 23.07
N PHE A 19 70.85 -4.18 24.40
CA PHE A 19 69.63 -4.14 25.20
C PHE A 19 68.77 -2.91 24.88
N MET A 20 69.36 -1.74 24.63
CA MET A 20 68.61 -0.55 24.22
C MET A 20 67.92 -0.75 22.87
N MET A 21 68.63 -1.32 21.88
CA MET A 21 68.05 -1.64 20.57
C MET A 21 66.90 -2.65 20.69
N LEU A 22 67.07 -3.70 21.51
CA LEU A 22 66.02 -4.68 21.78
C LEU A 22 64.79 -4.04 22.42
N THR A 23 64.99 -3.17 23.42
CA THR A 23 63.90 -2.43 24.06
C THR A 23 63.17 -1.51 23.09
N ILE A 24 63.89 -0.82 22.20
CA ILE A 24 63.28 0.02 21.16
C ILE A 24 62.43 -0.82 20.20
N ILE A 25 62.92 -2.00 19.78
CA ILE A 25 62.16 -2.91 18.91
C ILE A 25 60.91 -3.45 19.61
N LEU A 26 61.02 -3.85 20.88
CA LEU A 26 59.87 -4.35 21.65
C LEU A 26 58.83 -3.25 21.87
N LEU A 27 59.26 -2.02 22.20
CA LEU A 27 58.37 -0.88 22.34
C LEU A 27 57.71 -0.50 21.02
N SER A 28 58.44 -0.54 19.90
CA SER A 28 57.85 -0.24 18.59
C SER A 28 56.82 -1.29 18.17
N LEU A 29 57.11 -2.58 18.38
CA LEU A 29 56.15 -3.67 18.16
C LEU A 29 54.92 -3.54 19.05
N PHE A 30 55.09 -3.18 20.32
CA PHE A 30 53.98 -2.95 21.24
C PHE A 30 53.09 -1.78 20.78
N LEU A 31 53.69 -0.66 20.38
CA LEU A 31 52.96 0.50 19.86
C LEU A 31 52.20 0.15 18.58
N ILE A 32 52.82 -0.56 17.64
CA ILE A 32 52.18 -1.03 16.40
C ILE A 32 51.02 -1.98 16.73
N SER A 33 51.21 -2.94 17.63
CA SER A 33 50.15 -3.87 18.02
C SER A 33 48.98 -3.14 18.67
N SER A 34 49.24 -2.15 19.53
CA SER A 34 48.20 -1.36 20.19
C SER A 34 47.42 -0.51 19.19
N THR A 35 48.08 0.10 18.21
CA THR A 35 47.39 0.90 17.18
C THR A 35 46.52 0.02 16.27
N PHE A 36 47.04 -1.14 15.86
CA PHE A 36 46.26 -2.11 15.08
C PHE A 36 45.04 -2.63 15.84
N LEU A 37 45.18 -2.98 17.12
CA LEU A 37 44.07 -3.46 17.93
C LEU A 37 42.99 -2.38 18.11
N SER A 38 43.41 -1.13 18.37
CA SER A 38 42.49 0.01 18.48
C SER A 38 41.76 0.27 17.16
N ALA A 39 42.47 0.24 16.03
CA ALA A 39 41.86 0.43 14.72
C ALA A 39 40.87 -0.70 14.38
N TYR A 40 41.20 -1.94 14.71
CA TYR A 40 40.32 -3.10 14.53
C TYR A 40 39.05 -2.98 15.39
N ALA A 41 39.19 -2.62 16.68
CA ALA A 41 38.05 -2.42 17.57
C ALA A 41 37.13 -1.29 17.10
N MET A 42 37.70 -0.16 16.65
CA MET A 42 36.94 0.95 16.08
C MET A 42 36.20 0.52 14.81
N ARG A 43 36.86 -0.18 13.88
CA ARG A 43 36.23 -0.69 12.66
C ARG A 43 35.08 -1.64 12.96
N LYS A 44 35.24 -2.54 13.93
CA LYS A 44 34.19 -3.47 14.35
C LYS A 44 32.98 -2.74 14.95
N SER A 45 33.22 -1.69 15.75
CA SER A 45 32.16 -0.86 16.32
C SER A 45 31.38 -0.10 15.23
N VAL A 46 32.10 0.56 14.31
CA VAL A 46 31.48 1.25 13.16
C VAL A 46 30.68 0.26 12.31
N GLN A 47 31.26 -0.90 11.98
CA GLN A 47 30.57 -1.93 11.22
C GLN A 47 29.26 -2.38 11.91
N LYS A 48 29.29 -2.61 13.22
CA LYS A 48 28.09 -3.02 13.95
C LYS A 48 26.99 -1.97 13.92
N ARG A 49 27.33 -0.68 13.96
CA ARG A 49 26.36 0.41 13.83
C ARG A 49 25.78 0.51 12.43
N VAL A 50 26.63 0.36 11.41
CA VAL A 50 26.19 0.33 10.01
C VAL A 50 25.24 -0.86 9.78
N GLU A 51 25.57 -2.03 10.32
CA GLU A 51 24.69 -3.21 10.27
C GLU A 51 23.35 -2.93 10.96
N SER A 52 23.35 -2.46 12.21
CA SER A 52 22.11 -2.16 12.94
C SER A 52 21.26 -1.08 12.26
N LEU A 53 21.88 -0.07 11.65
CA LEU A 53 21.15 0.97 10.93
C LEU A 53 20.58 0.46 9.60
N SER A 54 21.33 -0.39 8.90
CA SER A 54 20.86 -1.08 7.71
C SER A 54 19.66 -1.99 8.01
N ASP A 55 19.73 -2.75 9.11
CA ASP A 55 18.63 -3.62 9.56
C ASP A 55 17.39 -2.78 9.90
N PHE A 56 17.57 -1.68 10.63
CA PHE A 56 16.49 -0.73 10.94
C PHE A 56 15.82 -0.14 9.69
N VAL A 57 16.60 0.23 8.68
CA VAL A 57 16.09 0.74 7.41
C VAL A 57 15.23 -0.33 6.73
N SER A 58 15.74 -1.56 6.61
CA SER A 58 15.01 -2.68 6.00
C SER A 58 13.70 -2.99 6.74
N GLU A 59 13.74 -3.09 8.07
CA GLU A 59 12.55 -3.35 8.89
C GLU A 59 11.51 -2.23 8.78
N THR A 60 11.96 -0.98 8.63
CA THR A 60 11.08 0.17 8.46
C THR A 60 10.34 0.11 7.13
N GLU A 61 11.01 -0.31 6.05
CA GLU A 61 10.41 -0.46 4.72
C GLU A 61 9.34 -1.54 4.70
N GLU A 62 9.62 -2.70 5.32
CA GLU A 62 8.66 -3.80 5.46
C GLU A 62 7.47 -3.42 6.35
N ASP A 63 7.71 -2.74 7.48
CA ASP A 63 6.63 -2.30 8.37
C ASP A 63 5.75 -1.25 7.70
N LEU A 64 6.34 -0.33 6.92
CA LEU A 64 5.60 0.72 6.24
C LEU A 64 4.56 0.15 5.28
N GLU A 65 4.90 -0.85 4.48
CA GLU A 65 3.94 -1.53 3.58
C GLU A 65 2.72 -2.02 4.35
N ARG A 66 2.94 -2.66 5.51
CA ARG A 66 1.86 -3.12 6.39
C ARG A 66 1.05 -1.96 6.97
N GLN A 67 1.68 -0.87 7.38
CA GLN A 67 0.96 0.31 7.90
C GLN A 67 0.09 0.95 6.81
N ILE A 68 0.62 1.08 5.58
CA ILE A 68 -0.13 1.62 4.43
C ILE A 68 -1.32 0.70 4.09
N PHE A 69 -1.16 -0.62 4.20
CA PHE A 69 -2.28 -1.56 4.03
C PHE A 69 -3.39 -1.31 5.06
N VAL A 70 -3.01 -1.23 6.35
CA VAL A 70 -3.97 -1.00 7.44
C VAL A 70 -4.69 0.34 7.26
N PHE A 71 -3.95 1.39 6.94
CA PHE A 71 -4.51 2.70 6.63
C PHE A 71 -5.50 2.62 5.46
N GLY A 72 -5.07 2.07 4.32
CA GLY A 72 -5.89 2.05 3.13
C GLY A 72 -7.18 1.26 3.33
N PHE A 73 -7.11 0.10 3.98
CA PHE A 73 -8.28 -0.73 4.30
C PHE A 73 -9.29 0.04 5.18
N ARG A 74 -8.80 0.72 6.23
CA ARG A 74 -9.65 1.52 7.14
C ARG A 74 -10.28 2.70 6.42
N THR A 75 -9.54 3.38 5.54
CA THR A 75 -10.05 4.52 4.77
C THR A 75 -11.15 4.09 3.81
N ILE A 76 -10.98 2.97 3.08
CA ILE A 76 -12.05 2.43 2.21
C ILE A 76 -13.30 2.09 3.04
N PHE A 77 -13.11 1.41 4.18
CA PHE A 77 -14.21 1.07 5.08
C PHE A 77 -14.97 2.32 5.58
N LEU A 78 -14.26 3.39 5.92
CA LEU A 78 -14.86 4.67 6.32
C LEU A 78 -15.61 5.35 5.19
N ILE A 79 -15.05 5.34 3.98
CA ILE A 79 -15.73 5.88 2.78
C ILE A 79 -17.04 5.15 2.56
N GLN A 80 -17.05 3.81 2.65
CA GLN A 80 -18.28 3.03 2.54
C GLN A 80 -19.28 3.33 3.64
N GLY A 81 -18.82 3.42 4.89
CA GLY A 81 -19.67 3.81 6.02
C GLY A 81 -20.36 5.16 5.78
N LYS A 82 -19.67 6.11 5.18
CA LYS A 82 -20.25 7.40 4.82
C LYS A 82 -21.30 7.30 3.72
N ILE A 83 -21.08 6.48 2.70
CA ILE A 83 -22.08 6.22 1.64
C ILE A 83 -23.33 5.56 2.26
N VAL A 84 -23.13 4.61 3.18
CA VAL A 84 -24.21 3.97 3.95
C VAL A 84 -25.00 5.00 4.76
N ASP A 85 -24.31 5.91 5.47
CA ASP A 85 -24.95 6.87 6.37
C ASP A 85 -25.66 8.03 5.64
N THR A 86 -25.09 8.47 4.50
CA THR A 86 -25.56 9.68 3.79
C THR A 86 -26.32 9.37 2.50
N GLY A 87 -26.16 8.17 1.94
CA GLY A 87 -26.64 7.82 0.61
C GLY A 87 -25.99 8.64 -0.52
N GLN A 88 -24.91 9.38 -0.25
CA GLN A 88 -24.22 10.21 -1.24
C GLN A 88 -22.87 9.60 -1.61
N PRO A 89 -22.49 9.60 -2.90
CA PRO A 89 -21.18 9.13 -3.33
C PRO A 89 -20.06 10.07 -2.85
N SER A 90 -18.83 9.58 -2.92
CA SER A 90 -17.66 10.40 -2.65
C SER A 90 -17.36 11.35 -3.81
N SER A 91 -16.96 12.58 -3.51
CA SER A 91 -16.62 13.55 -4.57
C SER A 91 -15.29 13.25 -5.28
N SER A 92 -14.34 12.64 -4.56
CA SER A 92 -13.02 12.22 -5.06
C SER A 92 -12.39 11.30 -4.01
N VAL A 93 -12.29 10.01 -4.31
CA VAL A 93 -11.67 9.02 -3.42
C VAL A 93 -10.21 9.37 -3.17
N ARG A 94 -9.52 9.88 -4.19
CA ARG A 94 -8.10 10.28 -4.10
C ARG A 94 -7.91 11.41 -3.09
N ASP A 95 -8.74 12.44 -3.15
CA ASP A 95 -8.58 13.61 -2.26
C ASP A 95 -8.96 13.25 -0.82
N ILE A 96 -9.99 12.41 -0.64
CA ILE A 96 -10.33 11.83 0.68
C ILE A 96 -9.16 11.01 1.23
N PHE A 97 -8.51 10.20 0.40
CA PHE A 97 -7.34 9.41 0.83
C PHE A 97 -6.19 10.29 1.31
N GLN A 98 -5.92 11.40 0.62
CA GLN A 98 -4.88 12.35 1.01
C GLN A 98 -5.23 13.05 2.32
N GLU A 99 -6.45 13.56 2.44
CA GLU A 99 -6.95 14.18 3.67
C GLU A 99 -6.86 13.20 4.86
N ALA A 100 -7.40 12.00 4.70
CA ALA A 100 -7.43 10.96 5.71
C ALA A 100 -6.02 10.58 6.19
N PHE A 101 -5.06 10.47 5.27
CA PHE A 101 -3.70 10.05 5.61
C PHE A 101 -2.94 11.11 6.40
N PHE A 102 -3.06 12.38 6.03
CA PHE A 102 -2.28 13.47 6.62
C PHE A 102 -2.97 14.15 7.80
N ASN A 103 -4.31 14.20 7.79
CA ASN A 103 -5.09 14.96 8.78
C ASN A 103 -5.90 14.07 9.72
N GLN A 104 -5.99 12.76 9.49
CA GLN A 104 -6.91 11.84 10.20
C GLN A 104 -8.39 12.22 10.02
N THR A 105 -8.73 13.00 9.00
CA THR A 105 -10.08 13.49 8.77
C THR A 105 -10.66 13.00 7.44
N ILE A 106 -11.99 12.96 7.36
CA ILE A 106 -12.73 12.80 6.10
C ILE A 106 -13.78 13.90 6.05
N ASN A 107 -13.66 14.82 5.09
CA ASN A 107 -14.44 16.06 5.02
C ASN A 107 -14.33 16.90 6.31
N ASP A 108 -13.11 17.12 6.78
CA ASP A 108 -12.75 17.89 7.97
C ASP A 108 -13.24 17.30 9.32
N GLU A 109 -13.82 16.09 9.30
CA GLU A 109 -14.26 15.38 10.51
C GLU A 109 -13.24 14.30 10.90
N ILE A 110 -12.75 14.37 12.14
CA ILE A 110 -11.79 13.40 12.71
C ILE A 110 -12.40 12.00 12.72
N GLN A 111 -11.64 11.04 12.20
CA GLN A 111 -12.04 9.63 12.12
C GLN A 111 -11.30 8.79 13.17
N PRO A 112 -11.97 8.32 14.23
CA PRO A 112 -11.33 7.54 15.29
C PRO A 112 -10.68 6.25 14.78
N LEU A 113 -11.19 5.66 13.70
CA LEU A 113 -10.62 4.45 13.10
C LEU A 113 -9.26 4.70 12.43
N LEU A 114 -8.89 5.94 12.13
CA LEU A 114 -7.59 6.29 11.53
C LEU A 114 -6.50 6.60 12.57
N ILE A 115 -6.87 6.66 13.85
CA ILE A 115 -5.89 6.78 14.94
C ILE A 115 -4.94 5.58 14.87
N ASP A 116 -3.65 5.85 15.06
CA ASP A 116 -2.53 4.92 14.95
C ASP A 116 -2.20 4.44 13.52
N ALA A 117 -2.87 4.97 12.50
CA ALA A 117 -2.68 4.60 11.09
C ALA A 117 -2.39 5.81 10.18
N SER A 118 -2.36 7.03 10.72
CA SER A 118 -2.05 8.23 9.94
C SER A 118 -0.56 8.36 9.65
N PHE A 119 -0.20 9.26 8.74
CA PHE A 119 1.19 9.60 8.48
C PHE A 119 1.91 10.07 9.75
N VAL A 120 1.26 10.91 10.57
CA VAL A 120 1.86 11.43 11.82
C VAL A 120 2.14 10.28 12.79
N ASP A 121 1.19 9.37 12.95
CA ASP A 121 1.32 8.23 13.86
C ASP A 121 2.41 7.25 13.39
N ILE A 122 2.50 7.04 12.07
CA ILE A 122 3.52 6.19 11.44
C ILE A 122 4.91 6.81 11.67
N VAL A 123 5.08 8.10 11.38
CA VAL A 123 6.36 8.81 11.56
C VAL A 123 6.78 8.80 13.03
N GLU A 124 5.87 9.09 13.96
CA GLU A 124 6.16 9.06 15.40
C GLU A 124 6.64 7.68 15.83
N ARG A 125 5.97 6.61 15.39
CA ARG A 125 6.36 5.23 15.71
C ARG A 125 7.74 4.87 15.17
N ILE A 126 8.04 5.27 13.93
CA ILE A 126 9.35 5.04 13.30
C ILE A 126 10.44 5.83 14.05
N GLN A 127 10.17 7.09 14.41
CA GLN A 127 11.10 7.93 15.18
C GLN A 127 11.37 7.35 16.58
N ASN A 128 10.34 6.86 17.25
CA ASN A 128 10.48 6.18 18.55
C ASN A 128 11.35 4.92 18.44
N ARG A 129 11.19 4.11 17.37
CA ARG A 129 12.05 2.95 17.10
C ARG A 129 13.48 3.35 16.73
N ALA A 130 13.64 4.40 15.94
CA ALA A 130 14.94 4.96 15.57
C ALA A 130 15.74 5.41 16.81
N GLY A 131 15.07 6.04 17.77
CA GLY A 131 15.69 6.46 19.04
C GLY A 131 16.31 5.30 19.83
N ILE A 132 15.73 4.09 19.76
CA ILE A 132 16.26 2.89 20.43
C ILE A 132 17.60 2.47 19.83
N VAL A 133 17.77 2.62 18.50
CA VAL A 133 19.02 2.32 17.79
C VAL A 133 19.96 3.52 17.67
N SER A 134 19.66 4.63 18.37
CA SER A 134 20.40 5.89 18.29
C SER A 134 20.48 6.45 16.86
N ALA A 135 19.38 6.38 16.11
CA ALA A 135 19.24 6.95 14.78
C ALA A 135 18.24 8.11 14.76
N ASN A 136 18.48 9.05 13.85
CA ASN A 136 17.57 10.14 13.51
C ASN A 136 16.90 9.81 12.17
N VAL A 137 15.59 9.98 12.09
CA VAL A 137 14.80 9.68 10.90
C VAL A 137 13.95 10.87 10.51
N SER A 138 13.90 11.18 9.22
CA SER A 138 12.96 12.14 8.66
C SER A 138 12.37 11.66 7.34
N PHE A 139 11.14 12.10 7.11
CA PHE A 139 10.40 11.94 5.87
C PHE A 139 10.15 13.33 5.28
N SER A 140 10.35 13.49 3.98
CA SER A 140 10.01 14.71 3.26
C SER A 140 9.24 14.40 1.99
N ASN A 141 8.47 15.39 1.52
CA ASN A 141 7.65 15.30 0.32
C ASN A 141 6.75 14.03 0.27
N PRO A 142 6.01 13.70 1.35
CA PRO A 142 5.18 12.52 1.35
C PRO A 142 4.00 12.67 0.39
N ILE A 143 3.73 11.64 -0.40
CA ILE A 143 2.63 11.55 -1.34
C ILE A 143 1.97 10.18 -1.14
N ILE A 144 0.66 10.17 -0.97
CA ILE A 144 -0.16 8.96 -0.98
C ILE A 144 -1.07 9.02 -2.20
N ASN A 145 -1.18 7.91 -2.91
CA ASN A 145 -2.06 7.77 -4.06
C ASN A 145 -2.79 6.42 -4.01
N ILE A 146 -4.02 6.40 -4.50
CA ILE A 146 -4.83 5.20 -4.67
C ILE A 146 -5.23 5.08 -6.15
N THR A 147 -5.05 3.90 -6.72
CA THR A 147 -5.45 3.54 -8.08
C THR A 147 -6.05 2.14 -8.10
N GLN A 148 -6.65 1.76 -9.22
CA GLN A 148 -7.14 0.40 -9.44
C GLN A 148 -6.51 -0.16 -10.71
N ASP A 149 -5.42 -0.90 -10.53
CA ASP A 149 -4.61 -1.45 -11.63
C ASP A 149 -5.17 -2.80 -12.13
N ASP A 150 -6.05 -3.45 -11.37
CA ASP A 150 -6.79 -4.67 -11.75
C ASP A 150 -8.24 -4.65 -11.22
N PRO A 151 -9.16 -5.49 -11.72
CA PRO A 151 -10.56 -5.44 -11.33
C PRO A 151 -10.84 -5.73 -9.84
N TRP A 152 -9.90 -6.35 -9.13
CA TRP A 152 -10.16 -6.96 -7.82
C TRP A 152 -9.32 -6.38 -6.69
N ASN A 153 -8.35 -5.52 -6.99
CA ASN A 153 -7.50 -4.91 -5.99
C ASN A 153 -7.31 -3.41 -6.21
N LEU A 154 -7.37 -2.67 -5.11
CA LEU A 154 -6.96 -1.29 -5.04
C LEU A 154 -5.48 -1.23 -4.70
N LYS A 155 -4.72 -0.48 -5.49
CA LYS A 155 -3.31 -0.23 -5.26
C LYS A 155 -3.14 1.07 -4.51
N VAL A 156 -2.55 1.00 -3.33
CA VAL A 156 -2.18 2.18 -2.55
C VAL A 156 -0.67 2.34 -2.62
N THR A 157 -0.20 3.48 -3.10
CA THR A 157 1.22 3.80 -3.25
C THR A 157 1.57 5.00 -2.40
N PHE A 158 2.49 4.81 -1.46
CA PHE A 158 3.12 5.86 -0.68
C PHE A 158 4.53 6.12 -1.20
N THR A 159 4.84 7.39 -1.46
CA THR A 159 6.16 7.84 -1.89
C THR A 159 6.64 8.97 -0.98
N SER A 160 7.87 8.88 -0.48
CA SER A 160 8.48 9.95 0.31
C SER A 160 10.01 9.88 0.24
N ASP A 161 10.66 11.03 0.34
CA ASP A 161 12.10 11.08 0.56
C ASP A 161 12.40 10.68 2.01
N PHE A 162 13.12 9.58 2.17
CA PHE A 162 13.44 8.95 3.44
C PHE A 162 14.91 9.17 3.77
N PHE A 163 15.16 9.86 4.88
CA PHE A 163 16.49 10.13 5.40
C PHE A 163 16.66 9.49 6.77
N VAL A 164 17.76 8.74 6.92
CA VAL A 164 18.14 8.11 8.19
C VAL A 164 19.61 8.39 8.44
N GLU A 165 19.94 8.82 9.66
CA GLU A 165 21.30 9.10 10.06
C GLU A 165 21.59 8.51 11.43
N ASP A 166 22.75 7.86 11.57
CA ASP A 166 23.27 7.42 12.86
C ASP A 166 23.57 8.62 13.77
N GLY A 167 23.29 8.50 15.06
CA GLY A 167 23.45 9.60 16.03
C GLY A 167 24.88 10.12 16.20
N ASN A 168 25.90 9.43 15.67
CA ASN A 168 27.28 9.91 15.63
C ASN A 168 27.73 10.36 14.23
N HIS A 169 26.83 10.49 13.27
CA HIS A 169 27.10 10.92 11.89
C HIS A 169 28.11 10.00 11.17
N LEU A 170 28.13 8.71 11.51
CA LEU A 170 29.06 7.74 10.92
C LEU A 170 28.51 7.14 9.62
N ALA A 171 27.19 7.05 9.51
CA ALA A 171 26.49 6.47 8.38
C ALA A 171 25.14 7.15 8.20
N SER A 172 24.70 7.27 6.95
CA SER A 172 23.38 7.79 6.61
C SER A 172 22.86 7.12 5.34
N TRP A 173 21.54 7.08 5.25
CA TRP A 173 20.78 6.65 4.09
C TRP A 173 19.92 7.81 3.65
N ASN A 174 19.96 8.11 2.35
CA ASN A 174 19.08 9.07 1.72
C ASN A 174 18.54 8.42 0.45
N LYS A 175 17.25 8.11 0.45
CA LYS A 175 16.61 7.45 -0.69
C LYS A 175 15.16 7.90 -0.82
N THR A 176 14.63 7.81 -2.04
CA THR A 176 13.18 7.86 -2.25
C THR A 176 12.60 6.50 -1.89
N LEU A 177 11.75 6.48 -0.88
CA LEU A 177 11.01 5.30 -0.45
C LEU A 177 9.69 5.23 -1.23
N VAL A 178 9.44 4.09 -1.85
CA VAL A 178 8.17 3.78 -2.50
C VAL A 178 7.63 2.51 -1.86
N SER A 179 6.51 2.63 -1.16
CA SER A 179 5.81 1.51 -0.54
C SER A 179 4.49 1.32 -1.28
N THR A 180 4.23 0.10 -1.74
CA THR A 180 3.03 -0.24 -2.51
C THR A 180 2.35 -1.42 -1.86
N THR A 181 1.03 -1.31 -1.64
CA THR A 181 0.22 -2.39 -1.12
C THR A 181 -1.04 -2.56 -1.97
N TYR A 182 -1.60 -3.76 -1.95
CA TYR A 182 -2.84 -4.10 -2.63
C TYR A 182 -3.91 -4.46 -1.62
N ILE A 183 -5.11 -3.91 -1.80
CA ILE A 183 -6.27 -4.16 -0.95
C ILE A 183 -7.33 -4.81 -1.83
N SER A 184 -7.66 -6.06 -1.54
CA SER A 184 -8.73 -6.76 -2.24
C SER A 184 -10.07 -6.08 -1.98
N ILE A 185 -10.87 -5.90 -3.03
CA ILE A 185 -12.24 -5.39 -2.91
C ILE A 185 -13.25 -6.49 -2.53
N GLU A 186 -12.83 -7.76 -2.49
CA GLU A 186 -13.71 -8.86 -2.08
C GLU A 186 -14.16 -8.68 -0.64
N ASN A 187 -15.44 -8.99 -0.38
CA ASN A 187 -16.11 -8.80 0.91
C ASN A 187 -16.29 -7.33 1.35
N PHE A 188 -15.97 -6.35 0.51
CA PHE A 188 -16.54 -5.02 0.66
C PHE A 188 -17.97 -5.02 0.11
N THR A 189 -18.84 -4.16 0.63
CA THR A 189 -20.16 -3.96 0.03
C THR A 189 -20.04 -3.22 -1.28
N ASP A 190 -20.95 -3.44 -2.22
CA ASP A 190 -20.95 -2.66 -3.45
C ASP A 190 -21.60 -1.27 -3.21
N PRO A 191 -20.86 -0.17 -3.41
CA PRO A 191 -21.38 1.19 -3.21
C PRO A 191 -22.59 1.50 -4.08
N VAL A 192 -22.70 0.86 -5.26
CA VAL A 192 -23.81 1.07 -6.20
C VAL A 192 -25.13 0.66 -5.57
N TYR A 193 -25.22 -0.58 -5.11
CA TYR A 193 -26.42 -1.10 -4.47
C TYR A 193 -26.72 -0.36 -3.17
N THR A 194 -25.68 -0.03 -2.38
CA THR A 194 -25.84 0.73 -1.14
C THR A 194 -26.55 2.05 -1.40
N ARG A 195 -26.16 2.77 -2.45
CA ARG A 195 -26.77 4.04 -2.82
C ARG A 195 -28.17 3.86 -3.39
N GLU A 196 -28.31 3.02 -4.39
CA GLU A 196 -29.54 2.89 -5.18
C GLU A 196 -30.69 2.24 -4.41
N THR A 197 -30.37 1.47 -3.38
CA THR A 197 -31.36 0.85 -2.49
C THR A 197 -31.57 1.60 -1.19
N ASN A 198 -30.98 2.80 -1.02
CA ASN A 198 -30.99 3.54 0.24
C ASN A 198 -30.55 2.67 1.43
N ASN A 199 -29.47 1.89 1.22
CA ASN A 199 -28.88 0.98 2.20
C ASN A 199 -29.80 -0.18 2.66
N GLU A 200 -30.90 -0.44 1.96
CA GLU A 200 -31.78 -1.58 2.24
C GLU A 200 -31.20 -2.91 1.75
N TRP A 201 -30.34 -2.89 0.71
CA TRP A 201 -29.64 -4.07 0.22
C TRP A 201 -28.19 -3.77 -0.17
N ASN A 202 -27.25 -4.42 0.53
CA ASN A 202 -25.81 -4.24 0.37
C ASN A 202 -25.12 -5.58 0.08
N PRO A 203 -25.15 -6.08 -1.17
CA PRO A 203 -24.42 -7.28 -1.52
C PRO A 203 -22.92 -7.05 -1.31
N TYR A 204 -22.26 -8.09 -0.82
CA TYR A 204 -20.80 -8.14 -0.76
C TYR A 204 -20.25 -8.51 -2.13
N ILE A 205 -19.13 -7.91 -2.51
CA ILE A 205 -18.42 -8.26 -3.72
C ILE A 205 -17.82 -9.65 -3.55
N VAL A 206 -18.36 -10.61 -4.31
CA VAL A 206 -17.90 -11.98 -4.38
C VAL A 206 -17.68 -12.35 -5.84
N ARG A 207 -16.46 -12.74 -6.19
CA ARG A 207 -16.11 -13.12 -7.55
C ARG A 207 -16.90 -14.35 -8.00
N THR A 208 -17.34 -14.34 -9.26
CA THR A 208 -17.99 -15.49 -9.89
C THR A 208 -17.07 -16.72 -9.87
N PRO A 209 -17.59 -17.90 -9.49
CA PRO A 209 -16.86 -19.15 -9.64
C PRO A 209 -16.93 -19.68 -11.09
N PHE A 210 -17.71 -19.05 -11.97
CA PHE A 210 -18.01 -19.57 -13.30
C PHE A 210 -17.08 -18.98 -14.36
N THR A 211 -16.50 -19.85 -15.18
CA THR A 211 -15.76 -19.44 -16.39
C THR A 211 -16.62 -19.50 -17.65
N ASN A 212 -17.74 -20.21 -17.59
CA ASN A 212 -18.72 -20.37 -18.67
C ASN A 212 -20.13 -20.28 -18.08
N PHE A 213 -21.02 -19.59 -18.78
CA PHE A 213 -22.41 -19.39 -18.34
C PHE A 213 -23.35 -20.33 -19.10
N THR A 214 -23.54 -21.53 -18.56
CA THR A 214 -24.72 -22.36 -18.88
C THR A 214 -25.97 -21.73 -18.27
N LEU A 215 -27.17 -22.20 -18.64
CA LEU A 215 -28.41 -21.69 -18.03
C LEU A 215 -28.42 -21.81 -16.50
N ASP A 216 -27.95 -22.94 -15.97
CA ASP A 216 -27.85 -23.16 -14.51
C ASP A 216 -26.82 -22.20 -13.87
N ASN A 217 -25.62 -22.08 -14.46
CA ASN A 217 -24.58 -21.17 -13.94
C ASN A 217 -25.02 -19.70 -14.02
N LEU A 218 -25.77 -19.32 -15.07
CA LEU A 218 -26.31 -17.97 -15.21
C LEU A 218 -27.40 -17.72 -14.18
N THR A 219 -28.24 -18.71 -13.87
CA THR A 219 -29.22 -18.60 -12.79
C THR A 219 -28.50 -18.39 -11.46
N ASP A 220 -27.51 -19.22 -11.15
CA ASP A 220 -26.70 -19.11 -9.92
C ASP A 220 -25.95 -17.79 -9.83
N GLN A 221 -25.42 -17.28 -10.96
CA GLN A 221 -24.73 -15.98 -11.05
C GLN A 221 -25.61 -14.84 -10.52
N VAL A 222 -26.88 -14.83 -10.92
CA VAL A 222 -27.83 -13.76 -10.60
C VAL A 222 -28.37 -13.93 -9.18
N GLU A 223 -28.77 -15.15 -8.82
CA GLU A 223 -29.34 -15.45 -7.50
C GLU A 223 -28.35 -15.17 -6.36
N ASN A 224 -27.05 -15.40 -6.61
CA ASN A 224 -26.00 -15.12 -5.63
C ASN A 224 -25.34 -13.73 -5.81
N THR A 225 -25.76 -12.96 -6.82
CA THR A 225 -25.19 -11.62 -7.12
C THR A 225 -23.67 -11.66 -7.23
N TYR A 226 -23.14 -12.64 -7.94
CA TYR A 226 -21.71 -12.74 -8.16
C TYR A 226 -21.21 -11.64 -9.11
N TYR A 227 -19.93 -11.31 -8.97
CA TYR A 227 -19.26 -10.29 -9.75
C TYR A 227 -18.34 -10.92 -10.79
N LYS A 228 -18.26 -10.33 -11.98
CA LYS A 228 -17.24 -10.64 -12.97
C LYS A 228 -16.50 -9.39 -13.41
N GLU A 229 -15.30 -9.58 -13.93
CA GLU A 229 -14.57 -8.49 -14.59
C GLU A 229 -15.22 -8.17 -15.93
N HIS A 230 -15.33 -6.88 -16.25
CA HIS A 230 -15.82 -6.43 -17.54
C HIS A 230 -15.22 -5.07 -17.90
N VAL A 231 -14.72 -4.95 -19.14
CA VAL A 231 -13.97 -3.78 -19.61
C VAL A 231 -14.85 -2.54 -19.72
N GLY A 232 -16.15 -2.73 -19.96
CA GLY A 232 -17.13 -1.64 -20.07
C GLY A 232 -17.78 -1.24 -18.74
N ALA A 233 -17.44 -1.89 -17.63
CA ALA A 233 -18.04 -1.61 -16.34
C ALA A 233 -17.21 -0.59 -15.52
N PRO A 234 -17.82 0.13 -14.56
CA PRO A 234 -17.09 1.03 -13.67
C PRO A 234 -16.18 0.25 -12.71
N SER A 235 -15.00 0.82 -12.41
CA SER A 235 -14.09 0.29 -11.40
C SER A 235 -14.71 0.45 -9.99
N PHE A 236 -14.11 -0.17 -8.97
CA PHE A 236 -14.59 0.01 -7.60
C PHE A 236 -14.38 1.45 -7.11
N ILE A 237 -13.33 2.14 -7.57
CA ILE A 237 -13.14 3.58 -7.31
C ILE A 237 -14.28 4.38 -7.95
N ASP A 238 -14.60 4.13 -9.22
CA ASP A 238 -15.70 4.82 -9.91
C ASP A 238 -17.03 4.59 -9.20
N ARG A 239 -17.27 3.36 -8.72
CA ARG A 239 -18.46 2.99 -7.93
C ARG A 239 -18.54 3.79 -6.62
N LEU A 240 -17.42 3.96 -5.90
CA LEU A 240 -17.36 4.81 -4.69
C LEU A 240 -17.62 6.29 -4.98
N GLU A 241 -17.21 6.77 -6.15
CA GLU A 241 -17.43 8.13 -6.63
C GLU A 241 -18.81 8.32 -7.29
N GLY A 242 -19.57 7.23 -7.43
CA GLY A 242 -20.87 7.24 -8.07
C GLY A 242 -20.82 7.53 -9.57
N ASN A 243 -19.69 7.25 -10.21
CA ASN A 243 -19.50 7.33 -11.66
C ASN A 243 -19.81 5.96 -12.29
N PHE A 244 -20.79 5.92 -13.21
CA PHE A 244 -21.19 4.70 -13.94
C PHE A 244 -20.78 4.72 -15.40
N ASP A 245 -20.19 5.83 -15.85
CA ASP A 245 -19.78 5.94 -17.23
C ASP A 245 -18.57 5.01 -17.43
N PRO A 246 -18.56 4.17 -18.48
CA PRO A 246 -17.43 3.29 -18.77
C PRO A 246 -16.15 4.13 -18.90
N PRO A 247 -15.07 3.85 -18.14
CA PRO A 247 -13.85 4.64 -18.26
C PRO A 247 -13.32 4.50 -19.68
N GLY A 248 -13.03 5.63 -20.33
CA GLY A 248 -12.55 5.68 -21.72
C GLY A 248 -11.16 5.07 -21.93
N ASP A 249 -10.49 4.68 -20.85
CA ASP A 249 -9.05 4.46 -20.81
C ASP A 249 -8.57 3.26 -19.94
N GLY A 250 -9.43 2.41 -19.38
CA GLY A 250 -8.92 1.18 -18.71
C GLY A 250 -9.89 0.24 -17.99
N ALA A 251 -10.23 -0.84 -18.70
CA ALA A 251 -10.53 -2.26 -18.40
C ALA A 251 -10.70 -2.87 -16.98
N ASN A 252 -10.64 -2.13 -15.88
CA ASN A 252 -10.64 -2.74 -14.53
C ASN A 252 -12.01 -2.70 -13.84
N GLY A 253 -13.07 -2.68 -14.64
CA GLY A 253 -14.43 -2.72 -14.18
C GLY A 253 -14.81 -4.08 -13.61
N ILE A 254 -15.71 -4.04 -12.64
CA ILE A 254 -16.47 -5.22 -12.22
C ILE A 254 -17.94 -4.96 -12.49
N GLU A 255 -18.71 -6.00 -12.72
CA GLU A 255 -20.15 -5.96 -12.86
C GLU A 255 -20.81 -7.15 -12.18
N SER A 256 -22.08 -6.98 -11.83
CA SER A 256 -22.96 -8.03 -11.33
C SER A 256 -24.29 -8.00 -12.10
N LEU A 257 -25.13 -9.00 -11.87
CA LEU A 257 -26.48 -9.06 -12.41
C LEU A 257 -27.50 -8.83 -11.29
N VAL A 258 -28.39 -7.87 -11.50
CA VAL A 258 -29.42 -7.41 -10.56
C VAL A 258 -30.51 -8.48 -10.42
N TYR A 259 -30.69 -8.97 -9.20
CA TYR A 259 -31.73 -9.95 -8.88
C TYR A 259 -33.09 -9.29 -8.61
N LEU A 260 -33.83 -8.96 -9.67
CA LEU A 260 -35.12 -8.24 -9.61
C LEU A 260 -36.23 -8.87 -8.74
N PRO A 261 -36.26 -10.19 -8.44
CA PRO A 261 -37.20 -10.72 -7.47
C PRO A 261 -37.02 -10.15 -6.05
N ASN A 262 -35.87 -9.51 -5.75
CA ASN A 262 -35.70 -8.75 -4.53
C ASN A 262 -36.60 -7.49 -4.55
N PRO A 263 -37.59 -7.38 -3.62
CA PRO A 263 -38.56 -6.29 -3.65
C PRO A 263 -37.96 -4.90 -3.43
N VAL A 264 -36.75 -4.82 -2.86
CA VAL A 264 -36.04 -3.55 -2.58
C VAL A 264 -35.58 -2.86 -3.87
N LEU A 265 -35.26 -3.64 -4.92
CA LEU A 265 -34.65 -3.12 -6.13
C LEU A 265 -35.62 -2.37 -7.05
N GLY A 266 -36.92 -2.64 -6.92
CA GLY A 266 -37.97 -2.05 -7.75
C GLY A 266 -37.62 -2.02 -9.25
N GLY A 267 -38.12 -1.01 -9.97
CA GLY A 267 -37.59 -0.60 -11.27
C GLY A 267 -38.18 -1.27 -12.52
N SER A 268 -37.53 -1.01 -13.66
CA SER A 268 -38.06 -1.35 -14.99
C SER A 268 -37.69 -2.77 -15.38
N LEU A 269 -38.70 -3.59 -15.67
CA LEU A 269 -38.51 -4.95 -16.21
C LEU A 269 -38.01 -4.96 -17.66
N ASP A 270 -37.97 -3.80 -18.31
CA ASP A 270 -37.53 -3.65 -19.71
C ASP A 270 -36.03 -3.30 -19.82
N LYS A 271 -35.34 -3.03 -18.70
CA LYS A 271 -33.90 -2.72 -18.68
C LYS A 271 -33.02 -3.97 -18.65
N SER A 272 -31.78 -3.83 -19.11
CA SER A 272 -30.73 -4.83 -18.90
C SER A 272 -30.49 -5.00 -17.39
N VAL A 273 -30.39 -6.23 -16.92
CA VAL A 273 -30.12 -6.52 -15.50
C VAL A 273 -28.65 -6.40 -15.13
N VAL A 274 -27.78 -5.94 -16.03
CA VAL A 274 -26.38 -5.61 -15.71
C VAL A 274 -26.36 -4.40 -14.78
N ASP A 275 -25.74 -4.52 -13.61
CA ASP A 275 -25.92 -3.58 -12.49
C ASP A 275 -25.70 -2.11 -12.84
N TYR A 276 -24.53 -1.76 -13.39
CA TYR A 276 -24.19 -0.39 -13.70
C TYR A 276 -25.08 0.18 -14.81
N ILE A 277 -25.59 -0.65 -15.73
CA ILE A 277 -26.56 -0.24 -16.75
C ILE A 277 -27.93 -0.03 -16.12
N TYR A 278 -28.38 -0.99 -15.30
CA TYR A 278 -29.67 -0.99 -14.65
C TYR A 278 -29.88 0.29 -13.82
N PHE A 279 -28.87 0.62 -13.00
CA PHE A 279 -28.87 1.78 -12.12
C PHE A 279 -28.46 3.10 -12.80
N SER A 280 -27.89 3.04 -14.01
CA SER A 280 -27.61 4.26 -14.76
C SER A 280 -28.86 4.86 -15.41
N SER A 281 -28.70 6.08 -15.92
CA SER A 281 -29.65 6.71 -16.83
C SER A 281 -29.60 6.13 -18.24
N LEU A 282 -28.67 5.21 -18.54
CA LEU A 282 -28.60 4.54 -19.83
C LEU A 282 -29.82 3.63 -19.99
N ASP A 283 -30.48 3.74 -21.13
CA ASP A 283 -31.60 2.91 -21.52
C ASP A 283 -31.27 2.25 -22.86
N PRO A 284 -30.64 1.07 -22.86
CA PRO A 284 -30.29 0.40 -24.10
C PRO A 284 -31.58 0.03 -24.85
N VAL A 285 -31.68 0.50 -26.09
CA VAL A 285 -32.91 0.45 -26.89
C VAL A 285 -33.32 -1.00 -27.24
N ASP A 286 -32.40 -1.96 -27.15
CA ASP A 286 -32.55 -3.31 -27.68
C ASP A 286 -32.27 -4.41 -26.64
N THR A 287 -32.87 -4.33 -25.45
CA THR A 287 -32.81 -5.44 -24.48
C THR A 287 -33.63 -6.63 -24.96
N CYS A 288 -33.15 -7.85 -24.73
CA CYS A 288 -33.87 -9.07 -25.09
C CYS A 288 -34.10 -9.97 -23.87
N GLN A 289 -35.23 -10.69 -23.88
CA GLN A 289 -35.50 -11.75 -22.92
C GLN A 289 -34.62 -12.97 -23.25
N ILE A 290 -34.03 -13.60 -22.24
CA ILE A 290 -33.17 -14.77 -22.42
C ILE A 290 -33.95 -16.07 -22.35
N VAL A 291 -33.70 -16.99 -23.30
CA VAL A 291 -34.31 -18.32 -23.35
C VAL A 291 -34.00 -19.11 -22.07
N GLY A 292 -35.03 -19.61 -21.41
CA GLY A 292 -34.90 -20.41 -20.19
C GLY A 292 -34.79 -19.60 -18.90
N MET A 293 -34.62 -18.28 -18.99
CA MET A 293 -34.60 -17.39 -17.82
C MET A 293 -36.01 -16.81 -17.54
N PRO A 294 -36.27 -16.32 -16.31
CA PRO A 294 -37.51 -15.64 -15.98
C PRO A 294 -37.80 -14.43 -16.88
N SER A 295 -39.06 -14.05 -17.04
CA SER A 295 -39.47 -12.95 -17.94
C SER A 295 -38.92 -11.57 -17.57
N TRP A 296 -38.50 -11.39 -16.32
CA TRP A 296 -37.85 -10.16 -15.86
C TRP A 296 -36.36 -10.11 -16.23
N PHE A 297 -35.76 -11.24 -16.58
CA PHE A 297 -34.34 -11.32 -16.89
C PHE A 297 -34.10 -10.91 -18.34
N ARG A 298 -33.52 -9.73 -18.52
CA ARG A 298 -33.16 -9.17 -19.82
C ARG A 298 -31.72 -8.73 -19.86
N LEU A 299 -31.08 -8.90 -21.00
CA LEU A 299 -29.72 -8.40 -21.26
C LEU A 299 -29.73 -7.50 -22.49
N ASP A 300 -28.86 -6.51 -22.50
CA ASP A 300 -28.54 -5.73 -23.69
C ASP A 300 -27.63 -6.53 -24.65
N PRO A 301 -27.55 -6.16 -25.94
CA PRO A 301 -26.81 -6.93 -26.93
C PRO A 301 -25.33 -7.12 -26.60
N GLY A 302 -24.71 -6.16 -25.90
CA GLY A 302 -23.30 -6.23 -25.51
C GLY A 302 -23.03 -7.40 -24.57
N HIS A 303 -23.94 -7.67 -23.63
CA HIS A 303 -23.76 -8.67 -22.59
C HIS A 303 -24.32 -10.06 -22.94
N THR A 304 -25.22 -10.15 -23.92
CA THR A 304 -25.75 -11.47 -24.37
C THR A 304 -24.63 -12.44 -24.74
N GLY A 305 -23.66 -11.98 -25.54
CA GLY A 305 -22.52 -12.80 -25.96
C GLY A 305 -21.60 -13.18 -24.80
N GLU A 306 -21.41 -12.27 -23.84
CA GLU A 306 -20.51 -12.50 -22.69
C GLU A 306 -21.07 -13.53 -21.71
N TYR A 307 -22.39 -13.51 -21.50
CA TYR A 307 -23.08 -14.48 -20.65
C TYR A 307 -23.53 -15.73 -21.43
N GLY A 308 -23.07 -15.92 -22.68
CA GLY A 308 -23.44 -17.07 -23.51
C GLY A 308 -24.96 -17.24 -23.70
N ALA A 309 -25.71 -16.15 -23.56
CA ALA A 309 -27.15 -16.13 -23.49
C ALA A 309 -27.77 -16.01 -24.89
N VAL A 310 -28.92 -16.64 -25.09
CA VAL A 310 -29.66 -16.60 -26.36
C VAL A 310 -30.97 -15.84 -26.15
N CYS A 311 -31.21 -14.83 -26.98
CA CYS A 311 -32.47 -14.09 -26.97
C CYS A 311 -33.64 -14.97 -27.43
N VAL A 312 -34.81 -14.78 -26.83
CA VAL A 312 -36.08 -15.29 -27.35
C VAL A 312 -36.40 -14.54 -28.64
N GLU A 313 -36.68 -15.28 -29.72
CA GLU A 313 -37.13 -14.73 -31.02
C GLU A 313 -38.53 -14.10 -30.96
#